data_AF-A0A7J8XSJ5-F1
#
_entry.id   AF-A0A7J8XSJ5-F1
#
_cell.length_a   1.000
_cell.length_b   1.000
_cell.length_c   1.000
_cell.angle_alpha   90.00
_cell.angle_beta   90.00
_cell.angle_gamma   90.00
#
_symmetry.space_group_name_H-M   'P 1'
#
loop_
_entity.id
_entity.type
_entity.pdbx_description
1 polymer ?
#
loop_
_entity_poly.entity_id
_entity_poly.type
_entity_poly.pdbx_seq_one_letter_code
_entity_poly.pdbx_strand_id
1 'polypeptide(L)'
;MDYYKEVEGKRVHDHRFGKNTMSTLARCIWVPCPVIIGAGPSGLAVAACLKERGIPSLILEKANCIASLWKLKTYDRLRLHLPKQFCELPFMPFPANFPTYPTKTQFVAYLESYKNSFGLDPVFNKTVVSAEFDDQCGFWRIKTLGLKQEETEYVSQWLIVATGENADEVVPRIDGMDDFGGPILHTSSYKSGLLFRGKDVLVVGCGNSGMEVSLDLCNSNARPSLVVRDSVHVLPQEMLGKSTFGLSMWLLKWFPVRLVDRFLLLVSRFMLGDTEKFGLHRPEFGPLELKNRSGKTPVLDVGTLAKIKSGNIKVCLGIKRITHRAVEFVDGKKENFDAIILATGYKSNVPQWLK
;
A
#
# COMPACT_ATOMS: atom_id res chain seq x y z
N MET A 1 -17.53 -19.62 -14.27
CA MET A 1 -18.34 -18.47 -14.71
C MET A 1 -18.17 -17.24 -13.79
N ASP A 2 -17.21 -17.23 -12.85
CA ASP A 2 -17.10 -16.19 -11.82
C ASP A 2 -16.01 -15.13 -12.05
N TYR A 3 -15.11 -15.34 -13.02
CA TYR A 3 -14.04 -14.39 -13.33
C TYR A 3 -14.57 -13.09 -13.94
N TYR A 4 -15.55 -13.18 -14.85
CA TYR A 4 -16.11 -12.00 -15.52
C TYR A 4 -16.97 -11.13 -14.58
N LYS A 5 -17.70 -11.74 -13.65
CA LYS A 5 -18.47 -11.01 -12.62
C LYS A 5 -17.56 -10.26 -11.63
N GLU A 6 -16.38 -10.79 -11.33
CA GLU A 6 -15.41 -10.15 -10.44
C GLU A 6 -14.60 -9.03 -11.15
N VAL A 7 -14.42 -9.14 -12.47
CA VAL A 7 -13.83 -8.09 -13.32
C VAL A 7 -14.82 -6.94 -13.55
N GLU A 8 -16.12 -7.22 -13.64
CA GLU A 8 -17.17 -6.19 -13.68
C GLU A 8 -17.21 -5.39 -12.38
N GLY A 9 -17.09 -6.03 -11.21
CA GLY A 9 -16.96 -5.34 -9.92
C GLY A 9 -15.74 -4.40 -9.82
N LYS A 10 -14.72 -4.60 -10.67
CA LYS A 10 -13.51 -3.75 -10.73
C LYS A 10 -13.62 -2.60 -11.74
N ARG A 11 -14.55 -2.66 -12.70
CA ARG A 11 -14.70 -1.66 -13.78
C ARG A 11 -15.77 -0.60 -13.52
N VAL A 12 -16.61 -0.73 -12.49
CA VAL A 12 -17.62 0.29 -12.12
C VAL A 12 -16.98 1.58 -11.54
N HIS A 13 -15.65 1.63 -11.40
CA HIS A 13 -14.94 2.73 -10.74
C HIS A 13 -14.22 3.73 -11.67
N ASP A 14 -14.38 3.64 -13.00
CA ASP A 14 -13.82 4.64 -13.93
C ASP A 14 -14.92 5.54 -14.53
N HIS A 15 -14.80 6.85 -14.27
CA HIS A 15 -15.70 7.90 -14.73
C HIS A 15 -15.37 8.39 -16.15
N ARG A 16 -16.33 8.32 -17.08
CA ARG A 16 -16.44 9.33 -18.16
C ARG A 16 -17.90 9.69 -18.49
N PHE A 17 -18.20 10.95 -18.22
CA PHE A 17 -19.15 11.88 -18.86
C PHE A 17 -20.65 11.55 -18.98
N GLY A 18 -21.44 12.46 -18.40
CA GLY A 18 -22.84 12.72 -18.73
C GLY A 18 -23.42 13.78 -17.79
N LYS A 19 -23.21 15.07 -18.10
CA LYS A 19 -23.89 16.19 -17.41
C LYS A 19 -25.40 16.09 -17.67
N ASN A 20 -26.18 15.91 -16.61
CA ASN A 20 -27.56 16.40 -16.52
C ASN A 20 -27.89 16.64 -15.04
N THR A 21 -27.69 17.89 -14.62
CA THR A 21 -28.00 18.40 -13.28
C THR A 21 -29.51 18.57 -13.14
N MET A 22 -30.18 17.58 -12.53
CA MET A 22 -31.34 17.85 -11.69
C MET A 22 -30.85 18.02 -10.26
N SER A 23 -31.07 19.20 -9.70
CA SER A 23 -30.73 19.54 -8.32
C SER A 23 -31.63 18.76 -7.35
N THR A 24 -31.20 17.55 -6.97
CA THR A 24 -31.62 16.95 -5.71
C THR A 24 -30.97 17.74 -4.58
N LEU A 25 -31.78 18.38 -3.74
CA LEU A 25 -31.31 19.07 -2.52
C LEU A 25 -30.40 18.12 -1.72
N ALA A 26 -29.12 18.49 -1.56
CA ALA A 26 -28.18 17.72 -0.77
C ALA A 26 -28.73 17.58 0.66
N ARG A 27 -28.79 16.35 1.18
CA ARG A 27 -29.26 16.10 2.54
C ARG A 27 -28.20 16.61 3.51
N CYS A 28 -28.52 17.63 4.30
CA CYS A 28 -27.64 18.13 5.36
C CYS A 28 -27.91 17.38 6.67
N ILE A 29 -26.87 16.88 7.33
CA ILE A 29 -26.93 16.08 8.55
C ILE A 29 -25.99 16.70 9.60
N TRP A 30 -26.57 17.13 10.71
CA TRP A 30 -25.80 17.53 11.89
C TRP A 30 -25.24 16.31 12.62
N VAL A 31 -23.93 16.34 12.91
CA VAL A 31 -23.23 15.26 13.62
C VAL A 31 -22.55 15.85 14.86
N PRO A 32 -23.10 15.64 16.07
CA PRO A 32 -22.59 16.24 17.30
C PRO A 32 -21.32 15.56 17.83
N CYS A 33 -20.64 14.76 17.01
CA CYS A 33 -19.48 13.96 17.38
C CYS A 33 -18.42 13.95 16.26
N PRO A 34 -17.17 13.54 16.55
CA PRO A 34 -16.13 13.48 15.54
C PRO A 34 -16.49 12.59 14.36
N VAL A 35 -16.25 13.10 13.15
CA VAL A 35 -16.41 12.35 11.90
C VAL A 35 -15.05 11.84 11.44
N ILE A 36 -14.90 10.51 11.37
CA ILE A 36 -13.69 9.79 10.98
C ILE A 36 -13.83 9.35 9.52
N ILE A 37 -12.87 9.73 8.68
CA ILE A 37 -12.85 9.36 7.27
C ILE A 37 -11.93 8.16 7.05
N GLY A 38 -12.52 7.00 6.78
CA GLY A 38 -11.83 5.74 6.50
C GLY A 38 -11.99 4.72 7.63
N ALA A 39 -12.37 3.49 7.26
CA ALA A 39 -12.47 2.33 8.15
C ALA A 39 -11.29 1.37 7.97
N GLY A 40 -10.09 1.92 7.77
CA GLY A 40 -8.82 1.19 7.85
C GLY A 40 -8.33 1.04 9.30
N PRO A 41 -7.15 0.43 9.51
CA PRO A 41 -6.58 0.24 10.85
C PRO A 41 -6.55 1.52 11.70
N SER A 42 -6.15 2.65 11.10
CA SER A 42 -6.11 3.95 11.78
C SER A 42 -7.49 4.44 12.22
N GLY A 43 -8.50 4.35 11.35
CA GLY A 43 -9.85 4.83 11.68
C GLY A 43 -10.52 3.97 12.75
N LEU A 44 -10.33 2.64 12.67
CA LEU A 44 -10.82 1.72 13.70
C LEU A 44 -10.14 1.98 15.05
N ALA A 45 -8.82 2.18 15.07
CA ALA A 45 -8.09 2.48 16.29
C ALA A 45 -8.55 3.78 16.96
N VAL A 46 -8.77 4.84 16.17
CA VAL A 46 -9.26 6.11 16.70
C VAL A 46 -10.68 5.97 17.24
N ALA A 47 -11.57 5.29 16.50
CA ALA A 47 -12.95 5.08 16.94
C ALA A 47 -13.02 4.28 18.26
N ALA A 48 -12.20 3.24 18.41
CA ALA A 48 -12.08 2.50 19.67
C ALA A 48 -11.54 3.38 20.80
N CYS A 49 -10.50 4.18 20.54
CA CYS A 49 -9.95 5.13 21.53
C CYS A 49 -10.96 6.19 21.99
N LEU A 50 -11.83 6.67 21.10
CA LEU A 50 -12.90 7.59 21.45
C LEU A 50 -13.99 6.89 22.25
N LYS A 51 -14.37 5.68 21.85
CA LYS A 51 -15.39 4.88 22.53
C LYS A 51 -15.01 4.51 23.96
N GLU A 52 -13.77 4.11 24.19
CA GLU A 52 -13.23 3.85 25.54
C GLU A 52 -13.27 5.09 26.45
N ARG A 53 -13.33 6.30 25.87
CA ARG A 53 -13.48 7.57 26.59
C ARG A 53 -14.93 8.05 26.67
N GLY A 54 -15.90 7.25 26.24
CA GLY A 54 -17.32 7.63 26.20
C GLY A 54 -17.66 8.67 25.13
N ILE A 55 -16.78 8.91 24.15
CA ILE A 55 -16.99 9.87 23.07
C ILE A 55 -17.56 9.13 21.86
N PRO A 56 -18.81 9.41 21.44
CA PRO A 56 -19.36 8.82 20.21
C PRO A 56 -18.56 9.29 18.98
N SER A 57 -18.60 8.54 17.89
CA SER A 57 -17.99 8.96 16.62
C SER A 57 -18.74 8.37 15.42
N LEU A 58 -18.66 9.05 14.27
CA LEU A 58 -19.19 8.58 12.99
C LEU A 58 -18.03 8.20 12.09
N ILE A 59 -17.99 6.95 11.60
CA ILE A 59 -16.98 6.51 10.63
C ILE A 59 -17.63 6.47 9.24
N LEU A 60 -17.04 7.16 8.27
CA LEU A 60 -17.43 7.13 6.86
C LEU A 60 -16.41 6.33 6.06
N GLU A 61 -16.84 5.31 5.32
CA GLU A 61 -15.97 4.46 4.49
C GLU A 61 -16.47 4.42 3.05
N LYS A 62 -15.55 4.61 2.09
CA LYS A 62 -15.87 4.60 0.66
C LYS A 62 -16.25 3.21 0.15
N ALA A 63 -15.62 2.17 0.68
CA ALA A 63 -15.88 0.79 0.30
C ALA A 63 -17.10 0.21 1.04
N ASN A 64 -17.51 -0.98 0.62
CA ASN A 64 -18.53 -1.78 1.28
C ASN A 64 -17.98 -2.62 2.46
N CYS A 65 -16.74 -2.40 2.87
CA CYS A 65 -16.07 -3.19 3.90
C CYS A 65 -14.93 -2.42 4.57
N ILE A 66 -14.61 -2.81 5.81
CA ILE A 66 -13.43 -2.30 6.52
C ILE A 66 -12.13 -2.77 5.86
N ALA A 67 -11.06 -2.01 6.07
CA ALA A 67 -9.71 -2.34 5.60
C ALA A 67 -9.67 -2.72 4.11
N SER A 68 -10.42 -1.98 3.29
CA SER A 68 -10.61 -2.25 1.86
C SER A 68 -9.30 -2.37 1.09
N LEU A 69 -8.26 -1.61 1.46
CA LEU A 69 -6.90 -1.77 0.93
C LEU A 69 -6.41 -3.21 1.08
N TRP A 70 -6.49 -3.75 2.31
CA TRP A 70 -6.05 -5.10 2.61
C TRP A 70 -6.93 -6.14 1.94
N LYS A 71 -8.26 -6.00 1.97
CA LYS A 71 -9.16 -6.99 1.36
C LYS A 71 -9.05 -7.02 -0.15
N LEU A 72 -9.18 -5.86 -0.79
CA LEU A 72 -9.45 -5.74 -2.22
C LEU A 72 -8.20 -5.41 -3.05
N LYS A 73 -7.23 -4.67 -2.49
CA LYS A 73 -6.14 -4.04 -3.24
C LYS A 73 -4.74 -4.60 -2.91
N THR A 74 -4.67 -5.81 -2.37
CA THR A 74 -3.41 -6.53 -2.12
C THR A 74 -3.45 -7.94 -2.68
N TYR A 75 -2.26 -8.52 -2.84
CA TYR A 75 -2.01 -9.88 -3.29
C TYR A 75 -2.08 -10.92 -2.16
N ASP A 76 -2.28 -12.18 -2.54
CA ASP A 76 -2.71 -13.24 -1.62
C ASP A 76 -1.60 -13.68 -0.66
N ARG A 77 -0.35 -13.71 -1.14
CA ARG A 77 0.81 -14.10 -0.32
C ARG A 77 1.20 -13.07 0.75
N LEU A 78 0.61 -11.88 0.73
CA LEU A 78 1.04 -10.76 1.58
C LEU A 78 1.03 -11.18 3.06
N ARG A 79 2.13 -10.88 3.74
CA ARG A 79 2.26 -10.96 5.19
C ARG A 79 2.61 -9.59 5.74
N LEU A 80 2.39 -9.38 7.03
CA LEU A 80 2.95 -8.21 7.71
C LEU A 80 4.47 -8.27 7.63
N HIS A 81 5.11 -7.18 7.19
CA HIS A 81 6.57 -7.10 7.16
C HIS A 81 7.17 -6.88 8.55
N LEU A 82 6.37 -6.37 9.48
CA LEU A 82 6.73 -6.12 10.87
C LEU A 82 6.15 -7.19 11.80
N PRO A 83 6.82 -7.50 12.93
CA PRO A 83 6.26 -8.38 13.94
C PRO A 83 4.90 -7.90 14.45
N LYS A 84 4.00 -8.84 14.76
CA LYS A 84 2.62 -8.58 15.15
C LYS A 84 2.48 -7.57 16.30
N GLN A 85 3.36 -7.63 17.29
CA GLN A 85 3.40 -6.71 18.44
C GLN A 85 3.59 -5.23 18.08
N PHE A 86 4.15 -4.92 16.90
CA PHE A 86 4.29 -3.54 16.41
C PHE A 86 3.10 -3.09 15.54
N CYS A 87 2.16 -3.99 15.28
CA CYS A 87 1.00 -3.76 14.43
C CYS A 87 -0.32 -3.85 15.22
N GLU A 88 -0.25 -3.99 16.55
CA GLU A 88 -1.42 -4.10 17.44
C GLU A 88 -2.17 -2.76 17.46
N LEU A 89 -3.49 -2.85 17.32
CA LEU A 89 -4.36 -1.72 17.58
C LEU A 89 -4.55 -1.54 19.09
N PRO A 90 -4.81 -0.31 19.57
CA PRO A 90 -4.98 -0.02 20.98
C PRO A 90 -5.98 -0.95 21.66
N PHE A 91 -5.65 -1.37 22.88
CA PHE A 91 -6.50 -2.18 23.78
C PHE A 91 -6.72 -3.64 23.38
N MET A 92 -6.21 -4.11 22.23
CA MET A 92 -6.43 -5.49 21.79
C MET A 92 -5.20 -6.07 21.08
N PRO A 93 -4.41 -6.93 21.76
CA PRO A 93 -3.25 -7.56 21.14
C PRO A 93 -3.68 -8.56 20.06
N PHE A 94 -2.73 -8.99 19.23
CA PHE A 94 -3.00 -10.10 18.31
C PHE A 94 -3.21 -11.41 19.09
N PRO A 95 -4.01 -12.35 18.55
CA PRO A 95 -4.10 -13.69 19.11
C PRO A 95 -2.74 -14.35 19.31
N ALA A 96 -2.55 -15.03 20.45
CA ALA A 96 -1.27 -15.64 20.82
C ALA A 96 -0.78 -16.66 19.77
N ASN A 97 -1.71 -17.40 19.16
CA ASN A 97 -1.46 -18.40 18.13
C ASN A 97 -1.08 -17.83 16.75
N PHE A 98 -1.21 -16.53 16.52
CA PHE A 98 -0.75 -15.94 15.25
C PHE A 98 0.78 -15.95 15.17
N PRO A 99 1.36 -16.18 13.97
CA PRO A 99 2.81 -16.15 13.79
C PRO A 99 3.35 -14.73 14.02
N THR A 100 4.66 -14.61 14.19
CA THR A 100 5.36 -13.31 14.31
C THR A 100 4.96 -12.35 13.18
N TYR A 101 4.82 -12.85 11.95
CA TYR A 101 4.39 -12.10 10.77
C TYR A 101 3.06 -12.65 10.24
N PRO A 102 1.91 -12.15 10.73
CA PRO A 102 0.58 -12.57 10.30
C PRO A 102 0.40 -12.47 8.79
N THR A 103 -0.36 -13.42 8.23
CA THR A 103 -0.81 -13.32 6.83
C THR A 103 -1.84 -12.21 6.67
N LYS A 104 -2.06 -11.76 5.42
CA LYS A 104 -3.15 -10.86 5.05
C LYS A 104 -4.49 -11.34 5.64
N THR A 105 -4.83 -12.62 5.49
CA THR A 105 -6.09 -13.18 5.99
C THR A 105 -6.18 -13.09 7.51
N GLN A 106 -5.09 -13.40 8.21
CA GLN A 106 -5.02 -13.28 9.67
C GLN A 106 -5.14 -11.83 10.13
N PHE A 107 -4.46 -10.89 9.47
CA PHE A 107 -4.56 -9.46 9.80
C PHE A 107 -5.97 -8.91 9.56
N VAL A 108 -6.61 -9.28 8.45
CA VAL A 108 -8.02 -8.91 8.19
C VAL A 108 -8.96 -9.51 9.23
N ALA A 109 -8.77 -10.78 9.59
CA ALA A 109 -9.57 -11.42 10.64
C ALA A 109 -9.42 -10.69 11.99
N TYR A 110 -8.19 -10.30 12.34
CA TYR A 110 -7.93 -9.49 13.53
C TYR A 110 -8.66 -8.14 13.50
N LEU A 111 -8.67 -7.43 12.37
CA LEU A 111 -9.39 -6.15 12.25
C LEU A 111 -10.92 -6.31 12.32
N GLU A 112 -11.47 -7.41 11.79
CA GLU A 112 -12.90 -7.71 11.94
C GLU A 112 -13.25 -8.04 13.40
N SER A 113 -12.42 -8.86 14.07
CA SER A 113 -12.57 -9.11 15.50
C SER A 113 -12.49 -7.81 16.30
N TYR A 114 -11.54 -6.93 15.97
CA TYR A 114 -11.40 -5.62 16.60
C TYR A 114 -12.66 -4.76 16.44
N LYS A 115 -13.16 -4.62 15.20
CA LYS A 115 -14.41 -3.90 14.91
C LYS A 115 -15.57 -4.44 15.76
N ASN A 116 -15.71 -5.76 15.85
CA ASN A 116 -16.78 -6.41 16.61
C ASN A 116 -16.62 -6.25 18.13
N SER A 117 -15.42 -6.44 18.67
CA SER A 117 -15.12 -6.30 20.10
C SER A 117 -15.41 -4.90 20.61
N PHE A 118 -15.08 -3.87 19.83
CA PHE A 118 -15.40 -2.48 20.16
C PHE A 118 -16.75 -2.02 19.64
N GLY A 119 -17.58 -2.89 19.04
CA GLY A 119 -18.89 -2.55 18.50
C GLY A 119 -18.87 -1.31 17.61
N LEU A 120 -17.93 -1.26 16.65
CA LEU A 120 -17.76 -0.17 15.71
C LEU A 120 -18.61 -0.42 14.47
N ASP A 121 -19.39 0.59 14.05
CA ASP A 121 -20.31 0.45 12.91
C ASP A 121 -20.04 1.53 11.85
N PRO A 122 -19.12 1.30 10.92
CA PRO A 122 -18.85 2.25 9.84
C PRO A 122 -20.02 2.37 8.86
N VAL A 123 -20.31 3.59 8.43
CA VAL A 123 -21.24 3.85 7.33
C VAL A 123 -20.49 3.66 6.01
N PHE A 124 -20.77 2.53 5.38
CA PHE A 124 -20.14 2.11 4.14
C PHE A 124 -20.71 2.79 2.90
N ASN A 125 -19.97 2.66 1.80
CA ASN A 125 -20.30 3.21 0.49
C ASN A 125 -20.56 4.72 0.50
N LYS A 126 -19.81 5.45 1.33
CA LYS A 126 -19.84 6.91 1.41
C LYS A 126 -18.46 7.45 1.08
N THR A 127 -18.29 7.91 -0.15
CA THR A 127 -17.05 8.54 -0.61
C THR A 127 -17.07 9.99 -0.20
N VAL A 128 -16.17 10.41 0.67
CA VAL A 128 -15.94 11.85 0.94
C VAL A 128 -15.29 12.47 -0.28
N VAL A 129 -15.93 13.51 -0.83
CA VAL A 129 -15.46 14.24 -2.01
C VAL A 129 -15.01 15.65 -1.70
N SER A 130 -15.43 16.21 -0.57
CA SER A 130 -14.98 17.51 -0.09
C SER A 130 -15.13 17.58 1.44
N ALA A 131 -14.17 18.19 2.11
CA ALA A 131 -14.25 18.58 3.51
C ALA A 131 -13.64 19.96 3.65
N GLU A 132 -14.45 20.94 4.05
CA GLU A 132 -14.08 22.35 4.17
C GLU A 132 -14.44 22.82 5.58
N PHE A 133 -13.53 23.57 6.22
CA PHE A 133 -13.84 24.23 7.48
C PHE A 133 -14.56 25.55 7.19
N ASP A 134 -15.73 25.74 7.79
CA ASP A 134 -16.52 26.95 7.68
C ASP A 134 -16.23 27.83 8.91
N ASP A 135 -15.35 28.82 8.73
CA ASP A 135 -14.91 29.73 9.80
C ASP A 135 -16.05 30.57 10.40
N GLN A 136 -17.16 30.77 9.67
CA GLN A 136 -18.27 31.58 10.17
C GLN A 136 -19.07 30.82 11.23
N CYS A 137 -19.26 29.52 11.03
CA CYS A 137 -19.99 28.68 11.98
C CYS A 137 -19.09 27.88 12.91
N GLY A 138 -17.80 27.71 12.60
CA GLY A 138 -16.84 26.94 13.40
C GLY A 138 -16.98 25.43 13.24
N PHE A 139 -17.48 24.96 12.08
CA PHE A 139 -17.74 23.55 11.80
C PHE A 139 -17.10 23.10 10.48
N TRP A 140 -16.75 21.82 10.42
CA TRP A 140 -16.43 21.14 9.18
C TRP A 140 -17.70 20.78 8.41
N ARG A 141 -17.70 21.08 7.11
CA ARG A 141 -18.72 20.66 6.14
C ARG A 141 -18.15 19.58 5.25
N ILE A 142 -18.65 18.37 5.41
CA ILE A 142 -18.11 17.14 4.81
C ILE A 142 -19.12 16.61 3.80
N LYS A 143 -18.80 16.73 2.51
CA LYS A 143 -19.63 16.25 1.42
C LYS A 143 -19.27 14.83 1.05
N THR A 144 -20.29 13.99 0.95
CA THR A 144 -20.15 12.60 0.53
C THR A 144 -21.01 12.30 -0.69
N LEU A 145 -20.55 11.38 -1.51
CA LEU A 145 -21.33 10.73 -2.56
C LEU A 145 -21.53 9.26 -2.20
N GLY A 146 -22.77 8.79 -2.30
CA GLY A 146 -23.06 7.36 -2.23
C GLY A 146 -23.09 6.66 -3.58
N LEU A 147 -23.52 5.39 -3.59
CA LEU A 147 -23.47 4.54 -4.80
C LEU A 147 -24.33 5.06 -5.95
N LYS A 148 -25.43 5.75 -5.65
CA LYS A 148 -26.34 6.32 -6.65
C LYS A 148 -26.03 7.79 -6.93
N GLN A 149 -24.80 8.23 -6.62
CA GLN A 149 -24.39 9.63 -6.70
C GLN A 149 -25.26 10.54 -5.83
N GLU A 150 -25.86 10.00 -4.77
CA GLU A 150 -26.62 10.80 -3.82
C GLU A 150 -25.67 11.60 -2.93
N GLU A 151 -25.84 12.93 -2.93
CA GLU A 151 -25.03 13.84 -2.14
C GLU A 151 -25.61 14.01 -0.74
N THR A 152 -24.75 13.82 0.27
CA THR A 152 -25.05 14.11 1.67
C THR A 152 -23.94 15.01 2.23
N GLU A 153 -24.33 16.12 2.86
CA GLU A 153 -23.44 17.00 3.62
C GLU A 153 -23.56 16.67 5.12
N TYR A 154 -22.43 16.38 5.76
CA TYR A 154 -22.33 16.21 7.20
C TYR A 154 -21.67 17.44 7.81
N VAL A 155 -22.23 17.95 8.90
CA VAL A 155 -21.68 19.11 9.63
C VAL A 155 -21.24 18.65 11.03
N SER A 156 -19.96 18.83 11.35
CA SER A 156 -19.39 18.43 12.65
C SER A 156 -18.26 19.36 13.10
N GLN A 157 -18.05 19.47 14.40
CA GLN A 157 -16.97 20.28 14.96
C GLN A 157 -15.60 19.65 14.72
N TRP A 158 -15.53 18.32 14.59
CA TRP A 158 -14.27 17.59 14.47
C TRP A 158 -14.27 16.67 13.27
N LEU A 159 -13.20 16.79 12.49
CA LEU A 159 -12.87 15.91 11.39
C LEU A 159 -11.59 15.14 11.73
N ILE A 160 -11.61 13.82 11.52
CA ILE A 160 -10.46 12.94 11.70
C ILE A 160 -10.17 12.27 10.37
N VAL A 161 -8.99 12.55 9.81
CA VAL A 161 -8.56 11.99 8.54
C VAL A 161 -7.81 10.66 8.78
N ALA A 162 -8.40 9.55 8.35
CA ALA A 162 -7.85 8.20 8.51
C ALA A 162 -7.82 7.40 7.19
N THR A 163 -7.65 8.10 6.06
CA THR A 163 -7.66 7.52 4.70
C THR A 163 -6.35 6.86 4.28
N GLY A 164 -5.27 7.06 5.05
CA GLY A 164 -3.94 6.50 4.80
C GLY A 164 -3.16 7.15 3.65
N GLU A 165 -1.90 6.76 3.51
CA GLU A 165 -0.97 7.34 2.53
C GLU A 165 -0.97 6.59 1.19
N ASN A 166 -1.46 5.34 1.17
CA ASN A 166 -1.47 4.48 -0.02
C ASN A 166 -2.86 4.43 -0.67
N ALA A 167 -3.45 5.60 -0.94
CA ALA A 167 -4.84 5.70 -1.38
C ALA A 167 -5.00 5.50 -2.90
N ASP A 168 -4.19 6.22 -3.69
CA ASP A 168 -4.26 6.22 -5.15
C ASP A 168 -2.99 5.62 -5.76
N GLU A 169 -3.15 4.87 -6.85
CA GLU A 169 -2.06 4.24 -7.60
C GLU A 169 -1.21 5.30 -8.31
N VAL A 170 0.12 5.15 -8.26
CA VAL A 170 1.03 6.00 -9.03
C VAL A 170 1.39 5.27 -10.32
N VAL A 171 0.70 5.61 -11.41
CA VAL A 171 0.97 5.06 -12.74
C VAL A 171 1.86 6.03 -13.53
N PRO A 172 3.14 5.71 -13.79
CA PRO A 172 4.01 6.58 -14.57
C PRO A 172 3.57 6.61 -16.03
N ARG A 173 3.77 7.76 -16.68
CA ARG A 173 3.70 7.83 -18.15
C ARG A 173 5.02 7.32 -18.71
N ILE A 174 4.96 6.29 -19.54
CA ILE A 174 6.11 5.71 -20.23
C ILE A 174 5.79 5.74 -21.73
N ASP A 175 6.74 6.19 -22.54
CA ASP A 175 6.55 6.28 -23.98
C ASP A 175 6.21 4.89 -24.58
N GLY A 176 5.17 4.83 -25.40
CA GLY A 176 4.69 3.59 -26.04
C GLY A 176 4.00 2.59 -25.09
N MET A 177 3.66 3.00 -23.86
CA MET A 177 2.93 2.15 -22.91
C MET A 177 1.55 1.71 -23.44
N ASP A 178 0.85 2.59 -24.16
CA ASP A 178 -0.46 2.32 -24.75
C ASP A 178 -0.39 1.34 -25.94
N ASP A 179 0.79 1.17 -26.54
CA ASP A 179 1.01 0.28 -27.69
C ASP A 179 1.30 -1.17 -27.27
N PHE A 180 1.55 -1.44 -25.98
CA PHE A 180 1.92 -2.76 -25.49
C PHE A 180 0.76 -3.75 -25.63
N GLY A 181 0.99 -4.85 -26.35
CA GLY A 181 -0.04 -5.86 -26.63
C GLY A 181 -0.37 -6.79 -25.46
N GLY A 182 0.40 -6.74 -24.36
CA GLY A 182 0.16 -7.53 -23.15
C GLY A 182 -0.53 -6.73 -22.03
N PRO A 183 -0.97 -7.38 -20.95
CA PRO A 183 -1.54 -6.69 -19.79
C PRO A 183 -0.48 -5.84 -19.05
N ILE A 184 -0.87 -4.60 -18.72
CA ILE A 184 -0.18 -3.73 -17.77
C ILE A 184 -1.04 -3.59 -16.53
N LEU A 185 -0.50 -3.96 -15.36
CA LEU A 185 -1.25 -3.98 -14.10
C LEU A 185 -0.48 -3.22 -13.02
N HIS A 186 -1.16 -2.44 -12.19
CA HIS A 186 -0.57 -1.99 -10.94
C HIS A 186 -0.61 -3.10 -9.87
N THR A 187 0.35 -3.08 -8.94
CA THR A 187 0.41 -4.06 -7.82
C THR A 187 -0.88 -4.17 -7.00
N SER A 188 -1.70 -3.13 -6.97
CA SER A 188 -3.04 -3.12 -6.36
C SER A 188 -4.02 -4.09 -7.00
N SER A 189 -3.84 -4.37 -8.29
CA SER A 189 -4.66 -5.28 -9.09
C SER A 189 -4.03 -6.68 -9.23
N TYR A 190 -2.75 -6.82 -8.87
CA TYR A 190 -2.06 -8.10 -8.81
C TYR A 190 -2.58 -8.96 -7.66
N LYS A 191 -2.76 -10.27 -7.91
CA LYS A 191 -3.29 -11.23 -6.91
C LYS A 191 -2.34 -12.37 -6.61
N SER A 192 -1.85 -13.05 -7.63
CA SER A 192 -0.99 -14.21 -7.49
C SER A 192 -0.12 -14.40 -8.74
N GLY A 193 1.09 -14.92 -8.52
CA GLY A 193 2.04 -15.24 -9.58
C GLY A 193 1.59 -16.39 -10.46
N LEU A 194 0.65 -17.21 -9.98
CA LEU A 194 0.08 -18.35 -10.72
C LEU A 194 -0.57 -17.92 -12.04
N LEU A 195 -1.13 -16.70 -12.11
CA LEU A 195 -1.72 -16.13 -13.33
C LEU A 195 -0.68 -15.86 -14.44
N PHE A 196 0.60 -15.88 -14.08
CA PHE A 196 1.73 -15.60 -14.97
C PHE A 196 2.67 -16.80 -15.12
N ARG A 197 2.22 -17.99 -14.73
CA ARG A 197 3.02 -19.21 -14.86
C ARG A 197 3.55 -19.37 -16.28
N GLY A 198 4.85 -19.56 -16.41
CA GLY A 198 5.52 -19.75 -17.70
C GLY A 198 5.64 -18.48 -18.56
N LYS A 199 5.25 -17.30 -18.06
CA LYS A 199 5.35 -16.02 -18.77
C LYS A 199 6.59 -15.22 -18.38
N ASP A 200 7.06 -14.39 -19.31
CA ASP A 200 8.08 -13.36 -19.05
C ASP A 200 7.39 -12.09 -18.55
N VAL A 201 7.71 -11.66 -17.33
CA VAL A 201 7.00 -10.55 -16.66
C VAL A 201 7.99 -9.46 -16.24
N LEU A 202 7.74 -8.23 -16.69
CA LEU A 202 8.51 -7.07 -16.23
C LEU A 202 7.86 -6.45 -15.00
N VAL A 203 8.56 -6.38 -13.88
CA VAL A 203 8.13 -5.69 -12.66
C VAL A 203 8.83 -4.34 -12.59
N VAL A 204 8.06 -3.26 -12.58
CA VAL A 204 8.58 -1.89 -12.59
C VAL A 204 8.63 -1.32 -11.18
N GLY A 205 9.84 -1.19 -10.61
CA GLY A 205 10.06 -0.65 -9.28
C GLY A 205 10.53 -1.71 -8.27
N CYS A 206 11.54 -1.36 -7.47
CA CYS A 206 12.25 -2.27 -6.57
C CYS A 206 11.94 -2.05 -5.08
N GLY A 207 10.82 -1.41 -4.76
CA GLY A 207 10.34 -1.28 -3.38
C GLY A 207 9.81 -2.60 -2.81
N ASN A 208 9.29 -2.58 -1.58
CA ASN A 208 8.78 -3.78 -0.90
C ASN A 208 7.76 -4.56 -1.76
N SER A 209 6.81 -3.88 -2.41
CA SER A 209 5.83 -4.54 -3.28
C SER A 209 6.46 -5.16 -4.52
N GLY A 210 7.41 -4.48 -5.17
CA GLY A 210 8.08 -5.01 -6.37
C GLY A 210 8.89 -6.26 -6.05
N MET A 211 9.66 -6.22 -4.96
CA MET A 211 10.46 -7.34 -4.51
C MET A 211 9.60 -8.56 -4.15
N GLU A 212 8.49 -8.35 -3.45
CA GLU A 212 7.57 -9.41 -3.04
C GLU A 212 6.82 -10.03 -4.24
N VAL A 213 6.38 -9.20 -5.18
CA VAL A 213 5.73 -9.65 -6.43
C VAL A 213 6.71 -10.41 -7.32
N SER A 214 7.95 -9.93 -7.50
CA SER A 214 8.97 -10.66 -8.26
C SER A 214 9.28 -12.02 -7.65
N LEU A 215 9.33 -12.12 -6.32
CA LEU A 215 9.50 -13.40 -5.63
C LEU A 215 8.30 -14.33 -5.84
N ASP A 216 7.08 -13.80 -5.85
CA ASP A 216 5.85 -14.58 -6.07
C ASP A 216 5.77 -15.15 -7.47
N LEU A 217 6.07 -14.31 -8.46
CA LEU A 217 6.19 -14.71 -9.85
C LEU A 217 7.21 -15.82 -10.02
N CYS A 218 8.41 -15.64 -9.47
CA CYS A 218 9.48 -16.64 -9.53
C CYS A 218 9.06 -17.97 -8.87
N ASN A 219 8.46 -17.92 -7.67
CA ASN A 219 7.96 -19.12 -6.99
C ASN A 219 6.79 -19.80 -7.71
N SER A 220 6.08 -19.06 -8.56
CA SER A 220 4.97 -19.56 -9.39
C SER A 220 5.42 -20.01 -10.79
N ASN A 221 6.73 -20.17 -11.03
CA ASN A 221 7.33 -20.53 -12.32
C ASN A 221 7.10 -19.50 -13.45
N ALA A 222 6.91 -18.22 -13.11
CA ALA A 222 7.07 -17.12 -14.06
C ALA A 222 8.55 -16.70 -14.14
N ARG A 223 8.92 -15.93 -15.18
CA ARG A 223 10.27 -15.41 -15.41
C ARG A 223 10.28 -13.88 -15.22
N PRO A 224 10.42 -13.41 -13.96
CA PRO A 224 10.39 -11.98 -13.68
C PRO A 224 11.71 -11.28 -14.02
N SER A 225 11.59 -10.07 -14.57
CA SER A 225 12.67 -9.08 -14.64
C SER A 225 12.26 -7.86 -13.83
N LEU A 226 13.15 -7.34 -12.98
CA LEU A 226 12.88 -6.26 -12.03
C LEU A 226 13.60 -4.98 -12.47
N VAL A 227 12.84 -3.94 -12.76
CA VAL A 227 13.39 -2.61 -13.07
C VAL A 227 13.81 -1.90 -11.79
N VAL A 228 15.10 -1.57 -11.72
CA VAL A 228 15.71 -0.77 -10.67
C VAL A 228 16.18 0.53 -11.31
N ARG A 229 15.47 1.63 -11.03
CA ARG A 229 15.83 2.97 -11.54
C ARG A 229 16.70 3.74 -10.55
N ASP A 230 16.25 3.77 -9.30
CA ASP A 230 16.86 4.54 -8.23
C ASP A 230 17.51 3.60 -7.21
N SER A 231 18.31 4.16 -6.29
CA SER A 231 18.93 3.40 -5.22
C SER A 231 17.91 2.93 -4.17
N VAL A 232 18.17 1.76 -3.58
CA VAL A 232 17.32 1.13 -2.57
C VAL A 232 18.15 0.44 -1.49
N HIS A 233 17.78 0.61 -0.23
CA HIS A 233 18.33 -0.21 0.85
C HIS A 233 17.59 -1.54 0.91
N VAL A 234 18.33 -2.64 0.76
CA VAL A 234 17.83 -3.99 1.02
C VAL A 234 18.45 -4.48 2.33
N LEU A 235 17.58 -4.76 3.30
CA LEU A 235 17.94 -5.31 4.60
C LEU A 235 17.25 -6.67 4.77
N PRO A 236 17.83 -7.66 5.46
CA PRO A 236 17.11 -8.87 5.82
C PRO A 236 15.89 -8.52 6.70
N GLN A 237 14.82 -9.30 6.64
CA GLN A 237 13.69 -9.14 7.56
C GLN A 237 14.09 -9.34 9.03
N GLU A 238 15.03 -10.26 9.28
CA GLU A 238 15.58 -10.57 10.60
C GLU A 238 17.10 -10.45 10.64
N MET A 239 17.62 -9.92 11.75
CA MET A 239 19.03 -9.79 12.06
C MET A 239 19.27 -10.30 13.48
N LEU A 240 20.28 -11.17 13.65
CA LEU A 240 20.71 -11.63 14.98
C LEU A 240 19.58 -12.25 15.82
N GLY A 241 18.67 -13.01 15.18
CA GLY A 241 17.52 -13.65 15.83
C GLY A 241 16.39 -12.69 16.24
N LYS A 242 16.41 -11.43 15.78
CA LYS A 242 15.35 -10.44 16.00
C LYS A 242 14.92 -9.82 14.68
N SER A 243 13.67 -9.35 14.59
CA SER A 243 13.26 -8.54 13.43
C SER A 243 14.17 -7.31 13.29
N THR A 244 14.56 -6.97 12.06
CA THR A 244 15.39 -5.78 11.76
C THR A 244 14.75 -4.51 12.32
N PHE A 245 13.43 -4.39 12.19
CA PHE A 245 12.68 -3.26 12.75
C PHE A 245 12.78 -3.20 14.28
N GLY A 246 12.49 -4.31 14.98
CA GLY A 246 12.57 -4.37 16.44
C GLY A 246 13.97 -4.10 16.98
N LEU A 247 15.01 -4.62 16.31
CA LEU A 247 16.40 -4.32 16.63
C LEU A 247 16.71 -2.84 16.44
N SER A 248 16.26 -2.24 15.32
CA SER A 248 16.43 -0.81 15.03
C SER A 248 15.76 0.06 16.11
N MET A 249 14.51 -0.24 16.47
CA MET A 249 13.78 0.52 17.49
C MET A 249 14.44 0.41 18.87
N TRP A 250 14.97 -0.76 19.21
CA TRP A 250 15.71 -0.94 20.45
C TRP A 250 17.01 -0.13 20.47
N LEU A 251 17.80 -0.16 19.39
CA LEU A 251 19.06 0.59 19.28
C LEU A 251 18.83 2.11 19.31
N LEU A 252 17.77 2.60 18.67
CA LEU A 252 17.43 4.03 18.66
C LEU A 252 17.08 4.60 20.05
N LYS A 253 16.80 3.76 21.06
CA LYS A 253 16.66 4.21 22.45
C LYS A 253 17.98 4.63 23.09
N TRP A 254 19.09 4.16 22.55
CA TRP A 254 20.43 4.29 23.16
C TRP A 254 21.43 5.00 22.26
N PHE A 255 21.21 5.02 20.94
CA PHE A 255 22.18 5.51 19.96
C PHE A 255 21.55 6.49 18.94
N PRO A 256 22.31 7.50 18.48
CA PRO A 256 21.91 8.35 17.36
C PRO A 256 21.66 7.56 16.07
N VAL A 257 20.73 8.05 15.24
CA VAL A 257 20.30 7.43 13.97
C VAL A 257 21.47 7.00 13.09
N ARG A 258 22.49 7.85 12.92
CA ARG A 258 23.66 7.56 12.07
C ARG A 258 24.53 6.38 12.57
N LEU A 259 24.55 6.13 13.87
CA LEU A 259 25.26 4.95 14.43
C LEU A 259 24.45 3.69 14.19
N VAL A 260 23.13 3.76 14.42
CA VAL A 260 22.22 2.65 14.15
C VAL A 260 22.26 2.27 12.66
N ASP A 261 22.20 3.24 11.76
CA ASP A 261 22.29 3.01 10.32
C ASP A 261 23.60 2.34 9.91
N ARG A 262 24.75 2.82 10.41
CA ARG A 262 26.05 2.19 10.14
C ARG A 262 26.09 0.74 10.61
N PHE A 263 25.56 0.48 11.80
CA PHE A 263 25.46 -0.87 12.35
C PHE A 263 24.56 -1.76 11.47
N LEU A 264 23.36 -1.31 11.12
CA LEU A 264 22.42 -2.06 10.27
C LEU A 264 23.02 -2.37 8.90
N LEU A 265 23.73 -1.41 8.30
CA LEU A 265 24.38 -1.58 7.01
C LEU A 265 25.55 -2.57 7.07
N LEU A 266 26.33 -2.56 8.16
CA LEU A 266 27.41 -3.52 8.39
C LEU A 266 26.86 -4.94 8.54
N VAL A 267 25.86 -5.13 9.39
CA VAL A 267 25.20 -6.44 9.58
C VAL A 267 24.54 -6.91 8.28
N SER A 268 23.84 -6.01 7.57
CA SER A 268 23.28 -6.30 6.24
C SER A 268 24.35 -6.72 5.24
N ARG A 269 25.51 -6.04 5.19
CA ARG A 269 26.61 -6.41 4.29
C ARG A 269 27.18 -7.79 4.62
N PHE A 270 27.25 -8.17 5.90
CA PHE A 270 27.69 -9.49 6.30
C PHE A 270 26.68 -10.59 5.91
N MET A 271 25.39 -10.36 6.14
CA MET A 271 24.33 -11.34 5.88
C MET A 271 23.97 -11.46 4.39
N LEU A 272 23.86 -10.33 3.69
CA LEU A 272 23.39 -10.25 2.32
C LEU A 272 24.52 -10.09 1.30
N GLY A 273 25.74 -9.77 1.74
CA GLY A 273 26.84 -9.45 0.84
C GLY A 273 26.69 -8.08 0.16
N ASP A 274 27.44 -7.91 -0.92
CA ASP A 274 27.44 -6.71 -1.74
C ASP A 274 26.29 -6.74 -2.76
N THR A 275 25.30 -5.87 -2.56
CA THR A 275 24.09 -5.79 -3.40
C THR A 275 24.34 -5.07 -4.73
N GLU A 276 25.38 -4.26 -4.82
CA GLU A 276 25.68 -3.49 -6.04
C GLU A 276 26.09 -4.38 -7.20
N LYS A 277 26.76 -5.51 -6.91
CA LYS A 277 27.11 -6.56 -7.88
C LYS A 277 25.90 -7.13 -8.62
N PHE A 278 24.69 -6.91 -8.09
CA PHE A 278 23.44 -7.39 -8.66
C PHE A 278 22.55 -6.24 -9.17
N GLY A 279 23.10 -5.03 -9.32
CA GLY A 279 22.35 -3.84 -9.81
C GLY A 279 21.46 -3.18 -8.75
N LEU A 280 21.62 -3.53 -7.47
CA LEU A 280 20.89 -2.93 -6.34
C LEU A 280 21.81 -1.96 -5.59
N HIS A 281 21.87 -0.74 -6.12
CA HIS A 281 22.68 0.34 -5.57
C HIS A 281 22.10 0.89 -4.26
N ARG A 282 22.96 1.10 -3.27
CA ARG A 282 22.55 1.64 -1.97
C ARG A 282 22.51 3.17 -2.01
N PRO A 283 21.50 3.82 -1.39
CA PRO A 283 21.50 5.26 -1.20
C PRO A 283 22.67 5.73 -0.31
N GLU A 284 23.10 6.98 -0.48
CA GLU A 284 24.16 7.61 0.34
C GLU A 284 23.80 7.71 1.81
N PHE A 285 22.55 8.11 2.10
CA PHE A 285 22.02 8.16 3.46
C PHE A 285 21.68 6.76 3.96
N GLY A 286 21.86 6.52 5.26
CA GLY A 286 21.45 5.28 5.89
C GLY A 286 19.93 5.03 5.84
N PRO A 287 19.48 3.78 6.06
CA PRO A 287 18.08 3.40 5.86
C PRO A 287 17.09 4.17 6.75
N LEU A 288 17.44 4.46 8.01
CA LEU A 288 16.60 5.21 8.93
C LEU A 288 16.67 6.71 8.65
N GLU A 289 17.86 7.25 8.36
CA GLU A 289 18.03 8.65 7.96
C GLU A 289 17.25 8.96 6.67
N LEU A 290 17.30 8.06 5.68
CA LEU A 290 16.56 8.18 4.43
C LEU A 290 15.04 8.19 4.67
N LYS A 291 14.56 7.31 5.57
CA LYS A 291 13.15 7.27 5.98
C LYS A 291 12.72 8.60 6.60
N ASN A 292 13.52 9.14 7.53
CA ASN A 292 13.19 10.41 8.19
C ASN A 292 13.16 11.61 7.24
N ARG A 293 14.04 11.62 6.22
CA ARG A 293 14.14 12.74 5.28
C ARG A 293 13.13 12.68 4.13
N SER A 294 12.84 11.48 3.63
CA SER A 294 12.11 11.30 2.36
C SER A 294 10.88 10.40 2.46
N GLY A 295 10.62 9.80 3.62
CA GLY A 295 9.58 8.77 3.80
C GLY A 295 9.92 7.41 3.16
N LYS A 296 11.00 7.31 2.36
CA LYS A 296 11.39 6.06 1.70
C LYS A 296 11.88 5.03 2.74
N THR A 297 11.20 3.90 2.78
CA THR A 297 11.55 2.79 3.67
C THR A 297 12.48 1.79 2.99
N PRO A 298 13.40 1.15 3.75
CA PRO A 298 14.18 0.04 3.20
C PRO A 298 13.26 -1.13 2.82
N VAL A 299 13.69 -1.91 1.84
CA VAL A 299 13.13 -3.22 1.55
C VAL A 299 13.56 -4.19 2.64
N LEU A 300 12.60 -4.93 3.19
CA LEU A 300 12.88 -6.07 4.05
C LEU A 300 12.83 -7.33 3.19
N ASP A 301 13.99 -7.88 2.86
CA ASP A 301 14.12 -9.06 2.02
C ASP A 301 13.65 -10.32 2.75
N VAL A 302 12.82 -11.09 2.04
CA VAL A 302 12.27 -12.38 2.47
C VAL A 302 12.63 -13.50 1.48
N GLY A 303 13.66 -13.29 0.64
CA GLY A 303 14.14 -14.27 -0.32
C GLY A 303 14.25 -13.78 -1.77
N THR A 304 13.84 -12.55 -2.08
CA THR A 304 13.93 -11.99 -3.44
C THR A 304 15.39 -11.82 -3.83
N LEU A 305 16.23 -11.32 -2.93
CA LEU A 305 17.66 -11.16 -3.19
C LEU A 305 18.34 -12.50 -3.52
N ALA A 306 17.95 -13.58 -2.84
CA ALA A 306 18.49 -14.91 -3.14
C ALA A 306 18.15 -15.35 -4.58
N LYS A 307 16.94 -15.06 -5.06
CA LYS A 307 16.51 -15.33 -6.44
C LYS A 307 17.17 -14.42 -7.48
N ILE A 308 17.52 -13.19 -7.09
CA ILE A 308 18.35 -12.30 -7.92
C ILE A 308 19.76 -12.87 -8.06
N LYS A 309 20.37 -13.30 -6.94
CA LYS A 309 21.72 -13.90 -6.93
C LYS A 309 21.83 -15.16 -7.78
N SER A 310 20.79 -16.00 -7.79
CA SER A 310 20.75 -17.21 -8.62
C SER A 310 20.37 -16.94 -10.09
N GLY A 311 20.09 -15.69 -10.46
CA GLY A 311 19.70 -15.30 -11.82
C GLY A 311 18.25 -15.66 -12.19
N ASN A 312 17.44 -16.14 -11.23
CA ASN A 312 16.02 -16.44 -11.49
C ASN A 312 15.15 -15.18 -11.56
N ILE A 313 15.61 -14.07 -10.97
CA ILE A 313 15.05 -12.73 -11.16
C ILE A 313 16.15 -11.88 -11.80
N LYS A 314 15.93 -11.40 -13.03
CA LYS A 314 16.88 -10.50 -13.69
C LYS A 314 16.69 -9.07 -13.17
N VAL A 315 17.78 -8.31 -13.03
CA VAL A 315 17.70 -6.87 -12.71
C VAL A 315 17.94 -6.07 -13.99
N CYS A 316 17.04 -5.15 -14.28
CA CYS A 316 17.06 -4.27 -15.46
C CYS A 316 17.18 -2.81 -15.00
N LEU A 317 17.79 -1.97 -15.84
CA LEU A 317 17.81 -0.53 -15.63
C LEU A 317 16.47 0.11 -16.01
N GLY A 318 16.37 1.43 -15.84
CA GLY A 318 15.17 2.20 -16.20
C GLY A 318 14.65 1.91 -17.61
N ILE A 319 13.34 2.04 -17.78
CA ILE A 319 12.67 1.90 -19.08
C ILE A 319 12.86 3.19 -19.88
N LYS A 320 13.29 3.07 -21.13
CA LYS A 320 13.36 4.18 -22.08
C LYS A 320 12.07 4.30 -22.88
N ARG A 321 11.56 3.19 -23.43
CA ARG A 321 10.24 3.12 -24.08
C ARG A 321 9.71 1.70 -24.14
N ILE A 322 8.41 1.58 -24.32
CA ILE A 322 7.70 0.33 -24.55
C ILE A 322 7.26 0.30 -26.02
N THR A 323 7.21 -0.90 -26.59
CA THR A 323 6.69 -1.18 -27.93
C THR A 323 5.69 -2.33 -27.83
N HIS A 324 5.07 -2.75 -28.94
CA HIS A 324 4.02 -3.77 -28.92
C HIS A 324 4.34 -5.07 -28.16
N ARG A 325 5.58 -5.56 -28.20
CA ARG A 325 5.99 -6.77 -27.46
C ARG A 325 7.29 -6.64 -26.66
N ALA A 326 8.03 -5.54 -26.87
CA ALA A 326 9.35 -5.36 -26.29
C ALA A 326 9.44 -4.09 -25.45
N VAL A 327 10.32 -4.12 -24.47
CA VAL A 327 10.71 -2.95 -23.67
C VAL A 327 12.16 -2.62 -23.98
N GLU A 328 12.42 -1.36 -24.35
CA GLU A 328 13.77 -0.80 -24.52
C GLU A 328 14.19 -0.16 -23.20
N PHE A 329 15.30 -0.62 -22.64
CA PHE A 329 15.90 -0.06 -21.43
C PHE A 329 16.87 1.07 -21.76
N VAL A 330 17.25 1.86 -20.75
CA VAL A 330 18.16 3.01 -20.91
C VAL A 330 19.57 2.63 -21.38
N ASP A 331 20.00 1.38 -21.16
CA ASP A 331 21.27 0.85 -21.69
C ASP A 331 21.17 0.37 -23.16
N GLY A 332 20.02 0.57 -23.80
CA GLY A 332 19.76 0.19 -25.19
C GLY A 332 19.35 -1.28 -25.38
N LYS A 333 19.35 -2.10 -24.33
CA LYS A 333 18.85 -3.49 -24.43
C LYS A 333 17.35 -3.50 -24.70
N LYS A 334 16.92 -4.49 -25.48
CA LYS A 334 15.51 -4.75 -25.81
C LYS A 334 15.17 -6.17 -25.44
N GLU A 335 14.17 -6.34 -24.58
CA GLU A 335 13.67 -7.67 -24.19
C GLU A 335 12.15 -7.74 -24.39
N ASN A 336 11.65 -8.94 -24.74
CA ASN A 336 10.23 -9.20 -24.91
C ASN A 336 9.60 -9.57 -23.57
N PHE A 337 8.38 -9.10 -23.34
CA PHE A 337 7.60 -9.43 -22.14
C PHE A 337 6.15 -9.76 -22.50
N ASP A 338 5.56 -10.69 -21.75
CA ASP A 338 4.16 -11.05 -21.88
C ASP A 338 3.26 -10.17 -21.00
N ALA A 339 3.80 -9.57 -19.94
CA ALA A 339 3.08 -8.71 -19.01
C ALA A 339 4.00 -7.69 -18.32
N ILE A 340 3.44 -6.56 -17.91
CA ILE A 340 4.11 -5.54 -17.10
C ILE A 340 3.35 -5.34 -15.79
N ILE A 341 4.04 -5.37 -14.66
CA ILE A 341 3.49 -5.07 -13.34
C ILE A 341 4.15 -3.81 -12.79
N LEU A 342 3.35 -2.76 -12.59
CA LEU A 342 3.77 -1.51 -12.01
C LEU A 342 3.76 -1.60 -10.48
N ALA A 343 4.95 -1.71 -9.89
CA ALA A 343 5.22 -1.63 -8.46
C ALA A 343 5.73 -0.22 -8.09
N THR A 344 5.04 0.79 -8.64
CA THR A 344 5.47 2.19 -8.68
C THR A 344 4.91 3.03 -7.53
N GLY A 345 4.27 2.38 -6.56
CA GLY A 345 3.84 2.98 -5.31
C GLY A 345 2.48 3.65 -5.38
N TYR A 346 2.18 4.41 -4.35
CA TYR A 346 0.89 5.05 -4.14
C TYR A 346 1.09 6.48 -3.66
N LYS A 347 0.03 7.26 -3.69
CA LYS A 347 -0.02 8.62 -3.13
C LYS A 347 -1.24 8.79 -2.23
N SER A 348 -1.13 9.73 -1.28
CA SER A 348 -2.27 10.20 -0.50
C SER A 348 -3.22 10.97 -1.41
N ASN A 349 -4.52 10.78 -1.18
CA ASN A 349 -5.56 11.53 -1.87
C ASN A 349 -6.16 12.64 -0.99
N VAL A 350 -5.67 12.81 0.25
CA VAL A 350 -6.15 13.84 1.19
C VAL A 350 -6.18 15.24 0.57
N PRO A 351 -5.13 15.71 -0.16
CA PRO A 351 -5.15 17.05 -0.77
C PRO A 351 -6.21 17.24 -1.87
N GLN A 352 -6.87 16.18 -2.33
CA GLN A 352 -7.90 16.26 -3.38
C GLN A 352 -9.28 16.62 -2.80
N TRP A 353 -9.53 16.29 -1.53
CA TRP A 353 -10.85 16.43 -0.91
C TRP A 353 -10.82 17.24 0.39
N LEU A 354 -9.71 17.30 1.11
CA LEU A 354 -9.55 18.18 2.27
C LEU A 354 -9.04 19.54 1.79
N LYS A 355 -9.82 20.60 2.03
CA LYS A 355 -9.51 21.95 1.56
C LYS A 355 -9.23 22.93 2.70
#